data_AF-I5BWA9-F1
#
_entry.id   AF-I5BWA9-F1
#
_cell.length_a   1.000
_cell.length_b   1.000
_cell.length_c   1.000
_cell.angle_alpha   90.00
_cell.angle_beta   90.00
_cell.angle_gamma   90.00
#
_symmetry.space_group_name_H-M   'P 1'
#
loop_
_entity.id
_entity.type
_entity.pdbx_description
1 polymer ?
#
loop_
_entity_poly.entity_id
_entity_poly.type
_entity_poly.pdbx_seq_one_letter_code
_entity_poly.pdbx_strand_id
1 'polypeptide(L)' 'MLRFSANLGFLWTELALPDAVRRAHAAGFDAVECTGLMLFRLKSCAST' A
#
# COMPACT_ATOMS: atom_id res chain seq x y z
N MET A 1 15.52 -9.53 -1.31
CA MET A 1 14.06 -9.77 -1.25
C MET A 1 13.41 -9.00 -2.39
N LEU A 2 12.41 -9.56 -3.08
CA LEU A 2 11.64 -8.81 -4.08
C LEU A 2 10.80 -7.72 -3.38
N ARG A 3 10.74 -6.53 -3.98
CA ARG A 3 9.92 -5.41 -3.50
C ARG A 3 8.67 -5.34 -4.38
N PHE A 4 7.50 -5.45 -3.77
CA PHE A 4 6.22 -5.35 -4.48
C PHE A 4 5.47 -4.09 -4.07
N SER A 5 4.78 -3.47 -5.03
CA SER A 5 3.85 -2.38 -4.81
C SER A 5 2.41 -2.88 -5.00
N ALA A 6 1.50 -2.45 -4.14
CA ALA A 6 0.08 -2.71 -4.32
C ALA A 6 -0.59 -1.59 -5.11
N ASN A 7 -1.32 -1.94 -6.17
CA ASN A 7 -2.10 -0.96 -6.93
C ASN A 7 -3.49 -0.77 -6.30
N LEU A 8 -3.71 0.36 -5.63
CA LEU A 8 -4.98 0.69 -4.95
C LEU A 8 -6.07 1.14 -5.94
N GLY A 9 -5.72 1.39 -7.20
CA GLY A 9 -6.71 1.58 -8.27
C GLY A 9 -7.40 0.27 -8.67
N PHE A 10 -6.85 -0.88 -8.27
CA PHE A 10 -7.40 -2.21 -8.54
C PHE A 10 -7.73 -2.99 -7.27
N LEU A 11 -6.89 -2.89 -6.23
CA LEU A 11 -7.06 -3.58 -4.96
C LEU A 11 -7.78 -2.70 -3.94
N TRP A 12 -8.68 -3.30 -3.16
CA TRP A 12 -9.37 -2.67 -2.04
C TRP A 12 -10.11 -1.36 -2.40
N THR A 13 -10.74 -1.33 -3.59
CA THR A 13 -11.50 -0.17 -4.10
C THR A 13 -12.68 0.23 -3.22
N GLU A 14 -13.15 -0.69 -2.38
CA GLU A 14 -14.23 -0.47 -1.40
C GLU A 14 -13.77 0.27 -0.13
N LEU A 15 -12.46 0.38 0.09
CA LEU A 15 -11.89 1.02 1.27
C LEU A 15 -11.53 2.47 0.98
N ALA A 16 -11.69 3.33 1.99
CA ALA A 16 -11.09 4.65 1.95
C ALA A 16 -9.56 4.53 1.79
N LEU A 17 -8.96 5.50 1.10
CA LEU A 17 -7.54 5.48 0.75
C LEU A 17 -6.60 5.19 1.94
N PRO A 18 -6.80 5.78 3.14
CA PRO A 18 -5.99 5.44 4.31
C PRO A 18 -6.12 3.97 4.77
N ASP A 19 -7.31 3.39 4.64
CA ASP A 19 -7.56 2.00 5.02
C ASP A 19 -6.98 1.02 4.01
N ALA A 20 -7.06 1.33 2.72
CA ALA A 20 -6.42 0.58 1.65
C ALA A 20 -4.89 0.54 1.82
N VAL A 21 -4.27 1.66 2.22
CA VAL A 21 -2.83 1.76 2.55
C VAL A 21 -2.46 0.85 3.72
N ARG A 22 -3.25 0.86 4.81
CA ARG A 22 -3.03 -0.03 5.97
C ARG A 22 -3.17 -1.51 5.59
N ARG A 23 -4.16 -1.83 4.76
CA ARG A 23 -4.40 -3.18 4.25
C ARG A 23 -3.24 -3.67 3.38
N ALA A 24 -2.68 -2.81 2.54
CA ALA A 24 -1.49 -3.11 1.74
C ALA A 24 -0.25 -3.40 2.60
N HIS A 25 -0.01 -2.61 3.64
CA HIS A 25 1.08 -2.88 4.59
C HIS A 25 0.88 -4.21 5.32
N ALA A 26 -0.34 -4.48 5.79
CA ALA A 26 -0.66 -5.75 6.45
C ALA A 26 -0.53 -6.97 5.52
N ALA A 27 -0.75 -6.80 4.22
CA ALA A 27 -0.55 -7.83 3.21
C ALA A 27 0.93 -8.02 2.79
N GLY A 28 1.85 -7.24 3.37
CA GLY A 28 3.29 -7.36 3.13
C GLY A 28 3.81 -6.59 1.91
N PHE A 29 3.04 -5.63 1.39
CA PHE A 29 3.54 -4.74 0.34
C PHE A 29 4.49 -3.68 0.91
N ASP A 30 5.50 -3.33 0.11
CA ASP A 30 6.53 -2.33 0.44
C ASP A 30 6.12 -0.90 0.06
N ALA A 31 5.18 -0.78 -0.87
CA ALA A 31 4.70 0.47 -1.44
C ALA A 31 3.27 0.30 -1.95
N VAL A 32 2.61 1.42 -2.21
CA VAL A 32 1.30 1.46 -2.85
C VAL A 32 1.31 2.46 -4.00
N GLU A 33 0.56 2.16 -5.06
CA GLU A 33 0.23 3.10 -6.14
C GLU A 33 -1.23 3.54 -6.01
N CYS A 34 -1.46 4.84 -6.13
CA CYS A 34 -2.81 5.40 -6.20
C CYS A 34 -3.22 5.66 -7.66
N THR A 35 -4.53 5.71 -7.89
CA THR A 35 -5.19 5.94 -9.20
C THR A 35 -4.69 7.20 -9.94
N GLY A 36 -4.03 8.14 -9.25
CA GLY A 36 -3.52 9.40 -9.79
C GLY A 36 -2.00 9.49 -10.03
N LEU A 37 -1.26 8.38 -10.15
CA LEU A 37 0.18 8.36 -10.46
C LEU A 37 1.12 8.82 -9.31
N MET A 38 0.78 8.52 -8.06
CA MET A 38 1.72 8.64 -6.94
C MET A 38 2.00 7.27 -6.32
N LEU A 39 3.30 6.94 -6.24
CA LEU A 39 3.83 5.79 -5.50
C LEU A 39 4.19 6.24 -4.08
N PHE A 40 3.47 5.73 -3.09
CA PHE A 40 3.77 5.96 -1.68
C PHE A 40 4.52 4.77 -1.11
N ARG A 41 5.74 5.02 -0.60
CA ARG A 41 6.50 4.02 0.13
C ARG A 41 5.85 3.79 1.49
N LEU A 42 5.51 2.54 1.80
CA LEU A 42 5.08 2.17 3.13
C LEU A 42 6.32 2.19 4.02
N LYS A 43 6.37 3.15 4.95
CA LYS A 43 7.43 3.19 5.96
C LYS A 43 7.14 2.03 6.90
N SER A 44 8.01 1.02 6.95
CA SER A 44 7.95 0.03 8.01
C SER A 44 8.23 0.78 9.32
N CYS A 45 7.18 1.04 10.10
CA CYS A 45 7.39 1.33 11.52
C CYS A 45 7.85 -0.01 12.10
N ALA A 46 9.16 -0.15 12.29
CA ALA A 46 9.70 -1.30 13.00
C ALA A 46 9.08 -1.28 14.40
N SER A 47 8.11 -2.15 14.65
CA SER A 47 7.77 -2.57 16.00
C SER A 47 9.02 -3.21 16.59
N THR A 48 9.77 -2.42 17.35
CA THR A 48 10.56 -2.87 18.49
C THR A 48 10.03 -2.14 19.70
#